data_AF-A0A960N4J2-F1
#
_entry.id   AF-A0A960N4J2-F1
#
_cell.length_a   1.000
_cell.length_b   1.000
_cell.length_c   1.000
_cell.angle_alpha   90.00
_cell.angle_beta   90.00
_cell.angle_gamma   90.00
#
_symmetry.space_group_name_H-M   'P 1'
#
loop_
_entity.id
_entity.type
_entity.pdbx_description
1 polymer ?
#
loop_
_entity_poly.entity_id
_entity_poly.type
_entity_poly.pdbx_seq_one_letter_code
_entity_poly.pdbx_strand_id
1 'polypeptide(L)'
;LEKTIAQLAQEGAWSDGIEISVMPTFGSHVGGEETALLNVIEGRRGEVRLRPPEPEVAGVFGLPTLMETAETFALLPDWLRYGRDDGHRLATLRLSDERTGMVEIDSRVTLRDLIDGFAEPADLAAPAWLFGGPFGSLVFEDHLDLPLNAPTLREERIHPGNWSIEPIRPGTSFNE
;
A
#
# COMPACT_ATOMS: atom_id res chain seq x y z
N LEU A 1 5.82 15.25 -9.99
CA LEU A 1 5.64 15.68 -8.59
C LEU A 1 6.31 17.02 -8.32
N GLU A 2 7.63 17.16 -8.52
CA GLU A 2 8.37 18.43 -8.29
C GLU A 2 7.76 19.64 -9.01
N LYS A 3 7.39 19.50 -10.29
CA LYS A 3 6.71 20.57 -11.05
C LYS A 3 5.41 21.03 -10.37
N THR A 4 4.61 20.08 -9.89
CA THR A 4 3.34 20.35 -9.21
C THR A 4 3.58 21.06 -7.88
N ILE A 5 4.58 20.61 -7.10
CA ILE A 5 4.97 21.27 -5.84
C ILE A 5 5.41 22.72 -6.12
N ALA A 6 6.28 22.94 -7.11
CA ALA A 6 6.75 24.28 -7.46
C ALA A 6 5.60 25.20 -7.90
N GLN A 7 4.63 24.68 -8.66
CA GLN A 7 3.44 25.43 -9.05
C GLN A 7 2.58 25.80 -7.82
N LEU A 8 2.25 24.83 -6.97
CA LEU A 8 1.43 25.07 -5.78
C LEU A 8 2.10 26.03 -4.78
N ALA A 9 3.43 26.00 -4.68
CA ALA A 9 4.19 26.97 -3.89
C ALA A 9 4.02 28.40 -4.43
N GLN A 10 4.04 28.60 -5.75
CA GLN A 10 3.81 29.91 -6.39
C GLN A 10 2.37 30.40 -6.18
N GLU A 11 1.41 29.49 -6.08
CA GLU A 11 0.00 29.77 -5.78
C GLU A 11 -0.25 30.02 -4.29
N GLY A 12 0.76 29.88 -3.42
CA GLY A 12 0.63 30.08 -1.97
C GLY A 12 -0.20 29.01 -1.28
N ALA A 13 -0.11 27.76 -1.75
CA ALA A 13 -0.94 26.66 -1.26
C ALA A 13 -0.69 26.26 0.22
N TRP A 14 0.44 26.66 0.81
CA TRP A 14 0.76 26.43 2.23
C TRP A 14 1.46 27.64 2.86
N SER A 15 1.43 27.70 4.20
CA SER A 15 1.97 28.80 4.98
C SER A 15 3.50 28.89 4.95
N ASP A 16 4.01 30.10 5.21
CA ASP A 16 5.43 30.34 5.43
C ASP A 16 6.00 29.39 6.51
N GLY A 17 7.18 28.83 6.24
CA GLY A 17 7.86 27.88 7.12
C GLY A 17 7.59 26.40 6.83
N ILE A 18 6.73 26.07 5.86
CA ILE A 18 6.57 24.70 5.36
C ILE A 18 7.37 24.53 4.06
N GLU A 19 8.25 23.54 4.04
CA GLU A 19 9.02 23.13 2.85
C GLU A 19 8.61 21.72 2.43
N ILE A 20 8.36 21.53 1.13
CA ILE A 20 8.06 20.24 0.54
C ILE A 20 9.12 19.94 -0.51
N SER A 21 9.78 18.80 -0.39
CA SER A 21 10.81 18.34 -1.33
C SER A 21 10.54 16.89 -1.75
N VAL A 22 11.12 16.52 -2.90
CA VAL A 22 11.09 15.14 -3.40
C VAL A 22 12.50 14.61 -3.33
N MET A 23 12.68 13.44 -2.70
CA MET A 23 13.96 12.77 -2.64
C MET A 23 13.89 11.45 -3.42
N PRO A 24 14.60 11.33 -4.55
CA PRO A 24 14.78 10.06 -5.23
C PRO A 24 15.57 9.09 -4.34
N THR A 25 15.11 7.84 -4.23
CA THR A 25 15.80 6.79 -3.47
C THR A 25 16.42 5.77 -4.41
N PHE A 26 17.44 5.05 -3.94
CA PHE A 26 18.09 3.98 -4.68
C PHE A 26 17.25 2.71 -4.55
N GLY A 27 16.49 2.38 -5.60
CA GLY A 27 15.47 1.34 -5.64
C GLY A 27 15.91 -0.02 -5.06
N SER A 28 15.65 -0.20 -3.77
CA SER A 28 15.82 -1.45 -3.04
C SER A 28 14.52 -1.77 -2.31
N HIS A 29 14.15 -3.04 -2.25
CA HIS A 29 12.90 -3.45 -1.59
C HIS A 29 12.87 -3.04 -0.11
N VAL A 30 14.03 -3.13 0.56
CA VAL A 30 14.21 -2.68 1.95
C VAL A 30 14.01 -1.17 2.10
N GLY A 31 14.28 -0.37 1.06
CA GLY A 31 14.07 1.07 1.08
C GLY A 31 12.59 1.50 1.21
N GLY A 32 11.65 0.57 1.07
CA GLY A 32 10.23 0.80 1.39
C GLY A 32 9.88 0.54 2.86
N GLU A 33 10.80 -0.02 3.64
CA GLU A 33 10.62 -0.14 5.10
C GLU A 33 10.87 1.21 5.76
N GLU A 34 9.99 1.58 6.68
CA GLU A 34 9.93 2.90 7.30
C GLU A 34 11.28 3.34 7.89
N THR A 35 11.90 2.50 8.72
CA THR A 35 13.13 2.88 9.41
C THR A 35 14.36 2.85 8.50
N ALA A 36 14.37 1.99 7.48
CA ALA A 36 15.37 2.00 6.42
C ALA A 36 15.29 3.28 5.59
N LEU A 37 14.07 3.77 5.31
CA LEU A 37 13.87 5.02 4.58
C LEU A 37 14.43 6.22 5.35
N LEU A 38 14.34 6.25 6.68
CA LEU A 38 15.00 7.28 7.50
C LEU A 38 16.52 7.35 7.24
N ASN A 39 17.18 6.19 7.16
CA ASN A 39 18.61 6.13 6.85
C ASN A 39 18.91 6.62 5.42
N VAL A 40 18.07 6.26 4.44
CA VAL A 40 18.21 6.74 3.07
C VAL A 40 18.08 8.27 3.00
N ILE A 41 17.11 8.84 3.72
CA ILE A 41 16.90 10.29 3.78
C ILE A 41 18.13 11.02 4.35
N GLU A 42 18.81 10.39 5.31
CA GLU A 42 20.04 10.91 5.91
C GLU A 42 21.31 10.62 5.09
N GLY A 43 21.18 10.08 3.87
CA GLY A 43 22.30 9.74 3.00
C GLY A 43 23.10 8.50 3.44
N ARG A 44 22.52 7.65 4.29
CA ARG A 44 23.11 6.39 4.76
C ARG A 44 22.60 5.20 3.93
N ARG A 45 23.16 4.02 4.20
CA ARG A 45 22.66 2.77 3.62
C ARG A 45 21.24 2.51 4.11
N GLY A 46 20.37 2.03 3.21
CA GLY A 46 18.98 1.66 3.52
C GLY A 46 18.90 0.37 4.35
N GLU A 47 19.42 0.41 5.57
CA GLU A 47 19.37 -0.65 6.56
C GLU A 47 18.33 -0.29 7.62
N VAL A 48 17.56 -1.27 8.08
CA VAL A 48 16.53 -1.11 9.13
C VAL A 48 17.19 -0.61 10.42
N ARG A 49 16.58 0.38 11.08
CA ARG A 49 17.03 0.83 12.41
C ARG A 49 16.45 -0.09 13.49
N LEU A 50 17.25 -0.38 14.52
CA LEU A 50 16.74 -1.07 15.70
C LEU A 50 15.79 -0.15 16.47
N ARG A 51 14.60 -0.65 16.78
CA ARG A 51 13.66 -0.05 17.74
C ARG A 51 13.95 -0.58 19.14
N PRO A 52 13.76 0.22 20.21
CA PRO A 52 13.41 1.65 20.25
C PRO A 52 14.61 2.62 20.05
N PRO A 53 14.40 3.92 19.75
CA PRO A 53 13.12 4.66 19.73
C PRO A 53 12.29 4.45 18.44
N GLU A 54 10.98 4.71 18.55
CA GLU A 54 10.07 4.75 17.40
C GLU A 54 10.26 6.04 16.57
N PRO A 55 9.99 6.04 15.25
CA PRO A 55 10.17 7.20 14.37
C PRO A 55 9.41 8.45 14.83
N GLU A 56 8.23 8.31 15.42
CA GLU A 56 7.43 9.46 15.90
C GLU A 56 8.09 10.14 17.11
N VAL A 57 8.99 9.44 17.80
CA VAL A 57 9.79 9.99 18.89
C VAL A 57 11.12 10.53 18.38
N ALA A 58 11.83 9.75 17.55
CA ALA A 58 13.12 10.13 16.99
C ALA A 58 13.38 9.45 15.63
N GLY A 59 12.96 10.12 14.55
CA GLY A 59 13.10 9.69 13.17
C GLY A 59 14.25 10.40 12.43
N VAL A 60 13.90 11.18 11.40
CA VAL A 60 14.86 11.89 10.54
C VAL A 60 15.66 12.90 11.36
N PHE A 61 16.98 12.80 11.31
CA PHE A 61 17.93 13.62 12.08
C PHE A 61 17.68 13.60 13.60
N GLY A 62 17.07 12.54 14.12
CA GLY A 62 16.72 12.39 15.53
C GLY A 62 15.53 13.26 15.98
N LEU A 63 14.75 13.80 15.05
CA LEU A 63 13.56 14.60 15.32
C LEU A 63 12.28 13.76 15.22
N PRO A 64 11.22 14.08 15.96
CA PRO A 64 9.90 13.47 15.78
C PRO A 64 9.47 13.47 14.32
N THR A 65 9.24 12.29 13.74
CA THR A 65 8.92 12.14 12.32
C THR A 65 7.66 11.31 12.16
N LEU A 66 6.64 11.89 11.53
CA LEU A 66 5.48 11.14 11.06
C LEU A 66 5.79 10.54 9.69
N MET A 67 5.57 9.23 9.54
CA MET A 67 5.71 8.53 8.27
C MET A 67 4.38 7.89 7.92
N GLU A 68 3.91 8.17 6.71
CA GLU A 68 2.62 7.68 6.23
C GLU A 68 2.72 7.39 4.73
N THR A 69 1.82 6.54 4.24
CA THR A 69 1.75 6.24 2.81
C THR A 69 1.17 7.42 2.03
N ALA A 70 1.44 7.45 0.72
CA ALA A 70 0.83 8.44 -0.16
C ALA A 70 -0.71 8.34 -0.17
N GLU A 71 -1.26 7.13 -0.02
CA GLU A 71 -2.72 6.90 0.06
C GLU A 71 -3.31 7.57 1.30
N THR A 72 -2.70 7.40 2.48
CA THR A 72 -3.14 8.08 3.71
C THR A 72 -3.20 9.59 3.49
N PHE A 73 -2.12 10.20 2.99
CA PHE A 73 -2.07 11.65 2.75
C PHE A 73 -3.07 12.11 1.70
N ALA A 74 -3.36 11.29 0.67
CA ALA A 74 -4.35 11.60 -0.36
C ALA A 74 -5.78 11.58 0.18
N LEU A 75 -6.09 10.73 1.17
CA LEU A 75 -7.41 10.61 1.79
C LEU A 75 -7.65 11.65 2.90
N LEU A 76 -6.61 12.24 3.48
CA LEU A 76 -6.74 13.22 4.57
C LEU A 76 -7.73 14.37 4.28
N PRO A 77 -7.76 15.01 3.09
CA PRO A 77 -8.70 16.09 2.82
C PRO A 77 -10.17 15.67 2.93
N ASP A 78 -10.49 14.44 2.53
CA ASP A 78 -11.86 13.92 2.61
C ASP A 78 -12.19 13.51 4.04
N TRP A 79 -11.25 12.87 4.75
CA TRP A 79 -11.43 12.56 6.17
C TRP A 79 -11.64 13.80 7.04
N LEU A 80 -10.98 14.91 6.72
CA LEU A 80 -11.17 16.18 7.43
C LEU A 80 -12.54 16.81 7.15
N ARG A 81 -13.13 16.58 5.97
CA ARG A 81 -14.42 17.16 5.57
C ARG A 81 -15.61 16.32 6.00
N TYR A 82 -15.51 15.00 5.85
CA TYR A 82 -16.63 14.08 5.98
C TYR A 82 -16.50 13.17 7.22
N GLY A 83 -15.38 13.28 7.93
CA GLY A 83 -15.00 12.32 8.97
C GLY A 83 -14.20 11.17 8.37
N ARG A 84 -13.38 10.54 9.21
CA ARG A 84 -12.60 9.37 8.80
C ARG A 84 -13.54 8.22 8.46
N ASP A 85 -13.48 7.78 7.21
CA ASP A 85 -14.11 6.56 6.75
C ASP A 85 -13.01 5.60 6.30
N ASP A 86 -12.82 4.52 7.06
CA ASP A 86 -11.89 3.43 6.73
C ASP A 86 -12.51 2.45 5.70
N GLY A 87 -13.68 2.79 5.15
CA GLY A 87 -14.42 2.03 4.15
C GLY A 87 -13.73 1.99 2.80
N HIS A 88 -13.16 3.11 2.34
CA HIS A 88 -12.57 3.23 1.01
C HIS A 88 -11.07 2.94 1.00
N ARG A 89 -10.60 2.14 0.04
CA ARG A 89 -9.18 1.85 -0.19
C ARG A 89 -8.86 1.60 -1.66
N LEU A 90 -7.59 1.74 -2.01
CA LEU A 90 -7.08 1.34 -3.33
C LEU A 90 -6.57 -0.10 -3.30
N ALA A 91 -7.11 -0.94 -4.18
CA ALA A 91 -6.63 -2.29 -4.42
C ALA A 91 -5.93 -2.37 -5.79
N THR A 92 -4.79 -3.04 -5.84
CA THR A 92 -4.07 -3.29 -7.09
C THR A 92 -4.34 -4.72 -7.55
N LEU A 93 -5.00 -4.89 -8.69
CA LEU A 93 -5.22 -6.19 -9.31
C LEU A 93 -4.06 -6.47 -10.27
N ARG A 94 -3.26 -7.51 -9.99
CA ARG A 94 -2.21 -8.03 -10.87
C ARG A 94 -2.69 -9.31 -11.54
N LEU A 95 -3.65 -9.14 -12.44
CA LEU A 95 -4.23 -10.23 -13.21
C LEU A 95 -3.38 -10.48 -14.47
N SER A 96 -3.88 -11.27 -15.42
CA SER A 96 -3.28 -11.42 -16.76
C SER A 96 -2.84 -10.06 -17.34
N ASP A 97 -1.77 -10.07 -18.16
CA ASP A 97 -0.96 -8.89 -18.47
C ASP A 97 -1.75 -7.65 -18.97
N GLU A 98 -2.92 -7.85 -19.59
CA GLU A 98 -3.79 -6.77 -20.11
C GLU A 98 -4.83 -6.24 -19.10
N ARG A 99 -4.98 -6.89 -17.94
CA ARG A 99 -5.98 -6.57 -16.89
C ARG A 99 -5.37 -6.10 -15.58
N THR A 100 -4.05 -5.85 -15.56
CA THR A 100 -3.41 -5.27 -14.38
C THR A 100 -3.82 -3.80 -14.21
N GLY A 101 -4.30 -3.43 -13.03
CA GLY A 101 -4.79 -2.08 -12.76
C GLY A 101 -5.01 -1.81 -11.27
N MET A 102 -5.47 -0.59 -10.99
CA MET A 102 -5.83 -0.16 -9.63
C MET A 102 -7.30 0.24 -9.61
N VAL A 103 -8.00 -0.19 -8.56
CA VAL A 103 -9.42 0.04 -8.36
C VAL A 103 -9.65 0.58 -6.96
N GLU A 104 -10.54 1.56 -6.84
CA GLU A 104 -11.03 1.99 -5.54
C GLU A 104 -12.14 1.04 -5.09
N ILE A 105 -12.05 0.55 -3.86
CA ILE A 105 -12.97 -0.41 -3.28
C ILE A 105 -13.56 0.15 -1.99
N ASP A 106 -14.78 -0.27 -1.69
CA ASP A 106 -15.39 -0.07 -0.38
C ASP A 106 -15.30 -1.36 0.45
N SER A 107 -15.36 -1.23 1.78
CA SER A 107 -15.29 -2.29 2.78
C SER A 107 -16.27 -3.45 2.64
N ARG A 108 -17.33 -3.28 1.83
CA ARG A 108 -18.33 -4.32 1.53
C ARG A 108 -17.93 -5.20 0.34
N VAL A 109 -16.98 -4.75 -0.48
CA VAL A 109 -16.52 -5.49 -1.65
C VAL A 109 -15.81 -6.77 -1.20
N THR A 110 -16.08 -7.87 -1.88
CA THR A 110 -15.43 -9.16 -1.67
C THR A 110 -14.31 -9.37 -2.68
N LEU A 111 -13.43 -10.34 -2.43
CA LEU A 111 -12.41 -10.70 -3.42
C LEU A 111 -13.05 -11.29 -4.69
N ARG A 112 -14.18 -11.99 -4.56
CA ARG A 112 -14.96 -12.47 -5.71
C ARG A 112 -15.45 -11.33 -6.58
N ASP A 113 -16.00 -10.26 -5.98
CA ASP A 113 -16.45 -9.08 -6.74
C ASP A 113 -15.33 -8.48 -7.60
N LEU A 114 -14.11 -8.45 -7.07
CA LEU A 114 -12.93 -7.94 -7.77
C LEU A 114 -12.42 -8.91 -8.83
N ILE A 115 -12.37 -10.20 -8.53
CA ILE A 115 -11.91 -11.19 -9.49
C ILE A 115 -12.93 -11.29 -10.64
N ASP A 116 -14.19 -11.58 -10.36
CA ASP A 116 -15.21 -11.78 -11.40
C ASP A 116 -15.46 -10.52 -12.24
N GLY A 117 -15.21 -9.34 -11.68
CA GLY A 117 -15.36 -8.06 -12.38
C GLY A 117 -14.24 -7.74 -13.38
N PHE A 118 -13.02 -8.25 -13.17
CA PHE A 118 -11.83 -7.84 -13.92
C PHE A 118 -11.01 -8.98 -14.53
N ALA A 119 -11.15 -10.21 -14.02
CA ALA A 119 -10.36 -11.38 -14.37
C ALA A 119 -10.81 -12.03 -15.69
N GLU A 120 -9.84 -12.56 -16.44
CA GLU A 120 -10.11 -13.40 -17.60
C GLU A 120 -10.18 -14.88 -17.17
N PRO A 121 -10.68 -15.81 -18.01
CA PRO A 121 -10.81 -17.22 -17.64
C PRO A 121 -9.52 -17.90 -17.12
N ALA A 122 -8.35 -17.42 -17.55
CA ALA A 122 -7.06 -17.94 -17.07
C ALA A 122 -6.76 -17.53 -15.62
N ASP A 123 -7.21 -16.34 -15.19
CA ASP A 123 -7.06 -15.84 -13.84
C ASP A 123 -8.04 -16.53 -12.88
N LEU A 124 -9.26 -16.82 -13.36
CA LEU A 124 -10.27 -17.60 -12.64
C LEU A 124 -9.87 -19.06 -12.42
N ALA A 125 -8.98 -19.59 -13.25
CA ALA A 125 -8.46 -20.95 -13.11
C ALA A 125 -7.38 -21.09 -12.02
N ALA A 126 -7.01 -19.98 -11.35
CA ALA A 126 -6.02 -20.00 -10.29
C ALA A 126 -6.52 -20.84 -9.08
N PRO A 127 -5.69 -21.73 -8.53
CA PRO A 127 -6.04 -22.48 -7.32
C PRO A 127 -5.96 -21.64 -6.04
N ALA A 128 -5.32 -20.47 -6.10
CA ALA A 128 -5.13 -19.54 -4.98
C ALA A 128 -4.75 -18.15 -5.49
N TRP A 129 -4.86 -17.15 -4.63
CA TRP A 129 -4.41 -15.79 -4.87
C TRP A 129 -3.45 -15.33 -3.77
N LEU A 130 -2.45 -14.55 -4.14
CA LEU A 130 -1.58 -13.84 -3.22
C LEU A 130 -2.19 -12.47 -2.93
N PHE A 131 -2.56 -12.21 -1.68
CA PHE A 131 -3.15 -10.95 -1.25
C PHE A 131 -2.20 -10.22 -0.29
N GLY A 132 -1.76 -9.02 -0.68
CA GLY A 132 -0.84 -8.16 0.07
C GLY A 132 0.61 -8.19 -0.39
N GLY A 133 0.87 -8.74 -1.58
CA GLY A 133 2.19 -8.78 -2.18
C GLY A 133 3.05 -9.94 -1.65
N PRO A 134 4.38 -9.91 -1.82
CA PRO A 134 5.26 -11.07 -1.55
C PRO A 134 5.21 -11.62 -0.12
N PHE A 135 4.86 -10.79 0.87
CA PHE A 135 4.73 -11.17 2.28
C PHE A 135 3.28 -11.21 2.75
N GLY A 136 2.34 -11.19 1.80
CA GLY A 136 0.92 -11.25 2.05
C GLY A 136 0.44 -12.66 2.39
N SER A 137 -0.87 -12.84 2.37
CA SER A 137 -1.52 -14.12 2.62
C SER A 137 -1.88 -14.82 1.32
N LEU A 138 -1.80 -16.16 1.34
CA LEU A 138 -2.48 -16.98 0.35
C LEU A 138 -3.95 -17.07 0.72
N VAL A 139 -4.83 -16.75 -0.22
CA VAL A 139 -6.27 -16.88 -0.09
C VAL A 139 -6.79 -17.87 -1.14
N PHE A 140 -7.79 -18.64 -0.76
CA PHE A 140 -8.34 -19.74 -1.56
C PHE A 140 -9.83 -19.49 -1.85
N GLU A 141 -10.46 -20.40 -2.61
CA GLU A 141 -11.86 -20.30 -3.05
C GLU A 141 -12.84 -19.99 -1.91
N ASP A 142 -12.65 -20.60 -0.74
CA ASP A 142 -13.47 -20.42 0.47
C ASP A 142 -13.35 -19.04 1.10
N HIS A 143 -12.32 -18.28 0.76
CA HIS A 143 -12.10 -16.92 1.24
C HIS A 143 -12.66 -15.85 0.29
N LEU A 144 -13.05 -16.20 -0.94
CA LEU A 144 -13.34 -15.20 -1.97
C LEU A 144 -14.58 -14.35 -1.67
N ASP A 145 -15.55 -14.95 -0.97
CA ASP A 145 -16.82 -14.30 -0.60
C ASP A 145 -16.72 -13.48 0.70
N LEU A 146 -15.55 -13.43 1.33
CA LEU A 146 -15.32 -12.63 2.53
C LEU A 146 -15.27 -11.13 2.19
N PRO A 147 -15.99 -10.28 2.94
CA PRO A 147 -15.84 -8.84 2.81
C PRO A 147 -14.41 -8.39 3.12
N LEU A 148 -13.85 -7.53 2.26
CA LEU A 148 -12.48 -7.02 2.39
C LEU A 148 -12.38 -5.85 3.38
N ASN A 149 -12.87 -6.06 4.61
CA ASN A 149 -12.77 -5.09 5.70
C ASN A 149 -11.81 -5.56 6.80
N ALA A 150 -11.29 -4.60 7.58
CA ALA A 150 -10.26 -4.89 8.59
C ALA A 150 -10.71 -5.90 9.67
N PRO A 151 -11.95 -5.84 10.23
CA PRO A 151 -12.44 -6.85 11.16
C PRO A 151 -12.41 -8.28 10.59
N THR A 152 -13.01 -8.49 9.41
CA THR A 152 -13.07 -9.80 8.76
C THR A 152 -11.68 -10.35 8.45
N LEU A 153 -10.83 -9.54 7.82
CA LEU A 153 -9.47 -9.97 7.45
C LEU A 153 -8.63 -10.31 8.70
N ARG A 154 -8.81 -9.59 9.80
CA ARG A 154 -8.13 -9.88 11.07
C ARG A 154 -8.60 -11.20 11.69
N GLU A 155 -9.90 -11.47 11.66
CA GLU A 155 -10.48 -12.72 12.16
C GLU A 155 -9.93 -13.93 11.42
N GLU A 156 -9.86 -13.83 10.09
CA GLU A 156 -9.35 -14.86 9.18
C GLU A 156 -7.82 -14.90 9.09
N ARG A 157 -7.12 -14.00 9.79
CA ARG A 157 -5.66 -13.86 9.77
C ARG A 157 -5.09 -13.64 8.36
N ILE A 158 -5.85 -12.94 7.54
CA ILE A 158 -5.45 -12.48 6.21
C ILE A 158 -4.75 -11.13 6.37
N HIS A 159 -3.54 -11.04 5.85
CA HIS A 159 -2.68 -9.86 5.92
C HIS A 159 -2.69 -9.15 4.55
N PRO A 160 -3.53 -8.13 4.37
CA PRO A 160 -3.73 -7.50 3.06
C PRO A 160 -2.55 -6.65 2.60
N GLY A 161 -1.53 -6.40 3.43
CA GLY A 161 -0.30 -5.69 3.07
C GLY A 161 -0.57 -4.38 2.30
N ASN A 162 -0.06 -4.31 1.07
CA ASN A 162 -0.23 -3.20 0.14
C ASN A 162 -1.50 -3.28 -0.72
N TRP A 163 -2.45 -4.14 -0.37
CA TRP A 163 -3.70 -4.37 -1.09
C TRP A 163 -3.54 -4.84 -2.54
N SER A 164 -2.41 -5.48 -2.88
CA SER A 164 -2.24 -6.12 -4.18
C SER A 164 -2.78 -7.54 -4.19
N ILE A 165 -3.50 -7.92 -5.24
CA ILE A 165 -4.10 -9.23 -5.44
C ILE A 165 -3.52 -9.83 -6.73
N GLU A 166 -2.96 -11.03 -6.65
CA GLU A 166 -2.35 -11.72 -7.79
C GLU A 166 -2.76 -13.20 -7.83
N PRO A 167 -3.25 -13.73 -8.97
CA PRO A 167 -3.56 -15.15 -9.10
C PRO A 167 -2.28 -15.97 -9.16
N ILE A 168 -2.22 -17.06 -8.38
CA ILE A 168 -1.17 -18.06 -8.53
C ILE A 168 -1.49 -18.87 -9.77
N ARG A 169 -0.64 -18.78 -10.81
CA ARG A 169 -0.88 -19.50 -12.06
C ARG A 169 -0.81 -21.03 -11.84
N PRO A 170 -1.70 -21.82 -12.47
CA PRO A 170 -1.59 -23.28 -12.45
C PRO A 170 -0.21 -23.75 -12.91
N GLY A 171 0.40 -24.66 -12.16
CA GLY A 171 1.75 -25.17 -12.42
C GLY A 171 2.88 -24.35 -11.75
N THR A 172 2.59 -23.27 -11.05
CA THR A 172 3.56 -22.61 -10.16
C THR A 172 3.95 -23.57 -9.02
N SER A 173 5.23 -23.94 -8.97
CA SER A 173 5.80 -24.69 -7.84
C SER A 173 6.25 -23.71 -6.76
N PHE A 174 5.83 -23.96 -5.52
CA PHE A 174 6.37 -23.25 -4.34
C PHE A 174 7.61 -23.93 -3.75
N ASN A 175 7.97 -25.11 -4.28
CA ASN A 175 9.20 -25.79 -3.95
C ASN A 175 10.21 -25.50 -5.06
N GLU A 176 11.23 -24.71 -4.74
CA GLU A 176 12.53 -24.79 -5.40
C GLU A 176 13.36 -25.93 -4.77
#